data_AF-A0A6L9S1B1-F1
#
_entry.id   AF-A0A6L9S1B1-F1
#
_cell.length_a   1.000
_cell.length_b   1.000
_cell.length_c   1.000
_cell.angle_alpha   90.00
_cell.angle_beta   90.00
_cell.angle_gamma   90.00
#
_symmetry.space_group_name_H-M   'P 1'
#
loop_
_entity.id
_entity.type
_entity.pdbx_description
1 polymer ?
#
loop_
_entity_poly.entity_id
_entity_poly.type
_entity_poly.pdbx_seq_one_letter_code
_entity_poly.pdbx_strand_id
1 'polypeptide(L)'
;MAHVSTPSVRGDDTAEQRKARGAFFTPSALCDYVVDWAIRSADDLVLEPSCGEAAFLVSAAQRLARLQAASASPAAGELHGVELHEDSATHALGVLRAAGHDARVRVDDFFTVEPHPVYDAVVGNPPYVRYQGFSGDNRTRARAAAMRAGVSLTGLASSWAAFVVHSALFLRPGGRLGLVLPAELLTVNYAAEVRRFLMERFRVVRLVLFTERVFPGVLEEVVLLLADGFDEGPTDHCELYQARNVADLPQAVGRLWRPVAPESKWTASLLSTDALATVERLTEHGQFGALLEWGETTLGMVTGNNRYFTMSPADAERHGIGEAELLRISPPGSRHLRKLTFSRAAWQRLGAADSGTYLFRPPGAPTPEAKQYIASGEAVDVHHAYKCRVRNPWWRVPLVPPADLFLTYMNADTPRLSTNRARVHHLNSVHGVYLRPELRTAGMDLLPIGSLNSMTLLSAETVGRAYGGGMLKIEPKEADLLPVPSSELLLSARSELMRAKPHLSRALANGRVTDAAEIVDEVLLVRRLGLKATEVAALREAHAELNARRVARGADPRRVR
;
A
#
# COMPACT_ATOMS: atom_id res chain seq x y z
N MET A 1 20.58 -30.62 -35.06
CA MET A 1 19.34 -31.05 -34.40
C MET A 1 19.70 -32.00 -33.26
N ALA A 2 19.81 -31.46 -32.06
CA ALA A 2 19.87 -32.23 -30.82
C ALA A 2 18.91 -31.54 -29.87
N HIS A 3 17.83 -32.23 -29.51
CA HIS A 3 16.86 -31.76 -28.52
C HIS A 3 17.56 -31.66 -27.17
N VAL A 4 17.80 -30.44 -26.71
CA VAL A 4 18.13 -30.18 -25.31
C VAL A 4 16.82 -30.27 -24.54
N SER A 5 16.66 -31.38 -23.82
CA SER A 5 15.52 -31.64 -22.94
C SER A 5 15.54 -30.64 -21.79
N THR A 6 14.38 -30.00 -21.56
CA THR A 6 14.07 -29.26 -20.33
C THR A 6 14.33 -30.14 -19.11
N PRO A 7 14.96 -29.64 -18.02
CA PRO A 7 15.12 -30.42 -16.81
C PRO A 7 13.73 -30.76 -16.25
N SER A 8 13.50 -32.04 -15.99
CA SER A 8 12.24 -32.54 -15.44
C SER A 8 12.10 -32.12 -13.97
N VAL A 9 11.02 -31.40 -13.69
CA VAL A 9 10.50 -31.11 -12.35
C VAL A 9 10.24 -32.43 -11.60
N ARG A 10 10.71 -32.55 -10.34
CA ARG A 10 10.32 -33.69 -9.47
C ARG A 10 8.79 -33.78 -9.36
N GLY A 11 8.27 -34.99 -9.56
CA GLY A 11 6.85 -35.32 -9.45
C GLY A 11 6.27 -35.38 -8.02
N ASP A 12 7.07 -35.10 -6.97
CA ASP A 12 6.66 -35.33 -5.57
C ASP A 12 6.56 -34.08 -4.69
N ASP A 13 6.77 -32.88 -5.23
CA ASP A 13 6.73 -31.64 -4.44
C ASP A 13 5.43 -30.87 -4.73
N THR A 14 4.53 -30.84 -3.75
CA THR A 14 3.22 -30.23 -3.91
C THR A 14 3.33 -28.70 -3.98
N ALA A 15 2.43 -28.06 -4.71
CA ALA A 15 2.35 -26.60 -4.73
C ALA A 15 2.19 -25.98 -3.32
N GLU A 16 1.62 -26.73 -2.38
CA GLU A 16 1.50 -26.34 -0.96
C GLU A 16 2.84 -26.34 -0.22
N GLN A 17 3.69 -27.34 -0.44
CA GLN A 17 5.04 -27.40 0.16
C GLN A 17 5.97 -26.31 -0.39
N ARG A 18 5.83 -25.95 -1.67
CA ARG A 18 6.56 -24.82 -2.27
C ARG A 18 6.09 -23.48 -1.72
N LYS A 19 4.76 -23.31 -1.58
CA LYS A 19 4.14 -22.13 -0.98
C LYS A 19 4.49 -21.98 0.51
N ALA A 20 4.56 -23.07 1.26
CA ALA A 20 4.95 -23.07 2.67
C ALA A 20 6.40 -22.62 2.89
N ARG A 21 7.29 -22.93 1.93
CA ARG A 21 8.70 -22.48 1.91
C ARG A 21 8.87 -21.07 1.32
N GLY A 22 7.83 -20.50 0.71
CA GLY A 22 7.93 -19.21 0.01
C GLY A 22 8.84 -19.25 -1.22
N ALA A 23 9.15 -20.44 -1.74
CA ALA A 23 10.03 -20.64 -2.89
C ALA A 23 9.20 -20.60 -4.18
N PHE A 24 9.47 -19.60 -5.02
CA PHE A 24 8.88 -19.47 -6.35
C PHE A 24 9.94 -19.74 -7.42
N PHE A 25 9.59 -20.55 -8.42
CA PHE A 25 10.49 -20.82 -9.54
C PHE A 25 10.69 -19.53 -10.36
N THR A 26 11.90 -18.97 -10.32
CA THR A 26 12.27 -17.77 -11.07
C THR A 26 12.58 -18.12 -12.52
N PRO A 27 11.86 -17.54 -13.52
CA PRO A 27 12.16 -17.77 -14.93
C PRO A 27 13.60 -17.37 -15.27
N SER A 28 14.30 -18.19 -16.06
CA SER A 28 15.71 -17.96 -16.41
C SER A 28 15.93 -16.59 -17.07
N ALA A 29 15.05 -16.17 -17.97
CA ALA A 29 15.15 -14.86 -18.62
C ALA A 29 15.10 -13.68 -17.63
N LEU A 30 14.44 -13.85 -16.48
CA LEU A 30 14.41 -12.86 -15.42
C LEU A 30 15.72 -12.89 -14.61
N CYS A 31 16.21 -14.09 -14.27
CA CYS A 31 17.53 -14.27 -13.64
C CYS A 31 18.63 -13.65 -14.49
N ASP A 32 18.66 -13.96 -15.80
CA ASP A 32 19.62 -13.45 -16.77
C ASP A 32 19.61 -11.92 -16.83
N TYR A 33 18.42 -11.30 -16.89
CA TYR A 33 18.29 -9.85 -16.92
C TYR A 33 18.90 -9.17 -15.68
N VAL A 34 18.62 -9.69 -14.49
CA VAL A 34 19.16 -9.15 -13.23
C VAL A 34 20.67 -9.38 -13.14
N VAL A 35 21.13 -10.57 -13.50
CA VAL A 35 22.55 -10.96 -13.48
C VAL A 35 23.38 -10.17 -14.49
N ASP A 36 22.89 -10.00 -15.72
CA ASP A 36 23.61 -9.26 -16.77
C ASP A 36 23.81 -7.79 -16.38
N TRP A 37 22.87 -7.22 -15.59
CA TRP A 37 23.00 -5.88 -15.02
C TRP A 37 23.95 -5.82 -13.81
N ALA A 38 23.86 -6.81 -12.91
CA ALA A 38 24.59 -6.81 -11.64
C ALA A 38 26.06 -7.22 -11.78
N ILE A 39 26.38 -8.19 -12.65
CA ILE A 39 27.73 -8.72 -12.85
C ILE A 39 28.36 -8.05 -14.06
N ARG A 40 29.39 -7.24 -13.79
CA ARG A 40 30.03 -6.34 -14.77
C ARG A 40 31.45 -6.79 -15.13
N SER A 41 32.09 -7.59 -14.28
CA SER A 41 33.45 -8.09 -14.51
C SER A 41 33.57 -9.59 -14.31
N ALA A 42 34.57 -10.20 -14.95
CA ALA A 42 34.86 -11.63 -14.85
C ALA A 42 35.36 -12.04 -13.46
N ASP A 43 35.91 -11.09 -12.69
CA ASP A 43 36.46 -11.25 -11.35
C ASP A 43 35.49 -10.81 -10.23
N ASP A 44 34.24 -10.45 -10.56
CA ASP A 44 33.24 -10.06 -9.56
C ASP A 44 32.96 -11.22 -8.58
N LEU A 45 32.96 -10.94 -7.28
CA LEU A 45 32.54 -11.86 -6.23
C LEU A 45 31.03 -11.77 -6.01
N VAL A 46 30.31 -12.87 -6.21
CA VAL A 46 28.83 -12.88 -6.27
C VAL A 46 28.22 -13.73 -5.16
N LEU A 47 27.18 -13.21 -4.49
CA LEU A 47 26.39 -13.93 -3.48
C LEU A 47 24.94 -14.09 -3.92
N GLU A 48 24.37 -15.28 -3.72
CA GLU A 48 22.92 -15.51 -3.67
C GLU A 48 22.49 -15.90 -2.25
N PRO A 49 21.70 -15.07 -1.54
CA PRO A 49 21.45 -15.22 -0.11
C PRO A 49 20.41 -16.29 0.25
N SER A 50 19.71 -16.85 -0.74
CA SER A 50 18.67 -17.87 -0.58
C SER A 50 18.53 -18.69 -1.86
N CYS A 51 19.54 -19.52 -2.16
CA CYS A 51 19.77 -19.99 -3.52
C CYS A 51 18.82 -21.07 -4.03
N GLY A 52 18.04 -21.73 -3.16
CA GLY A 52 17.04 -22.71 -3.57
C GLY A 52 17.61 -23.76 -4.52
N GLU A 53 16.99 -23.87 -5.71
CA GLU A 53 17.41 -24.78 -6.79
C GLU A 53 18.40 -24.14 -7.80
N ALA A 54 19.19 -23.15 -7.37
CA ALA A 54 20.29 -22.52 -8.13
C ALA A 54 19.90 -21.71 -9.38
N ALA A 55 18.66 -21.26 -9.53
CA ALA A 55 18.25 -20.51 -10.73
C ALA A 55 19.13 -19.27 -11.00
N PHE A 56 19.40 -18.45 -9.98
CA PHE A 56 20.29 -17.29 -10.11
C PHE A 56 21.76 -17.69 -10.16
N LEU A 57 22.22 -18.64 -9.32
CA LEU A 57 23.58 -19.17 -9.40
C LEU A 57 23.95 -19.65 -10.82
N VAL A 58 23.06 -20.36 -11.50
CA VAL A 58 23.31 -20.84 -12.88
C VAL A 58 23.47 -19.67 -13.85
N SER A 59 22.55 -18.70 -13.83
CA SER A 59 22.67 -17.50 -14.67
C SER A 59 23.94 -16.70 -14.36
N ALA A 60 24.29 -16.54 -13.08
CA ALA A 60 25.49 -15.85 -12.63
C ALA A 60 26.77 -16.54 -13.13
N ALA A 61 26.84 -17.86 -13.01
CA ALA A 61 27.98 -18.65 -13.49
C ALA A 61 28.16 -18.52 -15.02
N GLN A 62 27.06 -18.58 -15.77
CA GLN A 62 27.09 -18.38 -17.23
C GLN A 62 27.56 -16.96 -17.60
N ARG A 63 27.11 -15.93 -16.87
CA ARG A 63 27.55 -14.55 -17.09
C ARG A 63 29.03 -14.36 -16.79
N LEU A 64 29.52 -14.86 -15.67
CA LEU A 64 30.95 -14.84 -15.33
C LEU A 64 31.79 -15.55 -16.40
N ALA A 65 31.36 -16.72 -16.87
CA ALA A 65 32.04 -17.43 -17.96
C ALA A 65 32.06 -16.64 -19.28
N ARG A 66 30.96 -15.98 -19.65
CA ARG A 66 30.90 -15.09 -20.83
C ARG A 66 31.88 -13.92 -20.71
N LEU A 67 31.96 -13.29 -19.53
CA LEU A 67 32.88 -12.19 -19.26
C LEU A 67 34.34 -12.66 -19.24
N GLN A 68 34.61 -13.83 -18.66
CA GLN A 68 35.94 -14.44 -18.63
C GLN A 68 36.45 -14.74 -20.03
N ALA A 69 35.60 -15.27 -20.91
CA ALA A 69 35.94 -15.53 -22.31
C ALA A 69 36.25 -14.25 -23.11
N ALA A 70 35.69 -13.11 -22.69
CA ALA A 70 35.95 -11.81 -23.29
C ALA A 70 37.09 -11.03 -22.61
N SER A 71 37.63 -11.53 -21.49
CA SER A 71 38.64 -10.86 -20.67
C SER A 71 40.04 -11.39 -20.96
N ALA A 72 41.03 -10.49 -20.92
CA ALA A 72 42.45 -10.85 -20.92
C ALA A 72 42.99 -11.19 -19.52
N SER A 73 42.20 -10.95 -18.47
CA SER A 73 42.59 -11.20 -17.09
C SER A 73 42.44 -12.68 -16.74
N PRO A 74 43.42 -13.29 -16.04
CA PRO A 74 43.28 -14.64 -15.49
C PRO A 74 42.46 -14.68 -14.20
N ALA A 75 42.08 -13.53 -13.63
CA ALA A 75 41.28 -13.47 -12.41
C ALA A 75 39.84 -13.90 -12.70
N ALA A 76 39.39 -14.94 -11.99
CA ALA A 76 38.05 -15.48 -12.06
C ALA A 76 37.29 -15.16 -10.77
N GLY A 77 36.07 -14.67 -10.91
CA GLY A 77 35.17 -14.40 -9.79
C GLY A 77 34.73 -15.69 -9.12
N GLU A 78 34.30 -15.58 -7.87
CA GLU A 78 33.73 -16.70 -7.12
C GLU A 78 32.22 -16.54 -6.97
N LEU A 79 31.52 -17.68 -6.94
CA LEU A 79 30.08 -17.73 -6.79
C LEU A 79 29.73 -18.38 -5.45
N HIS A 80 29.06 -17.63 -4.58
CA HIS A 80 28.65 -18.08 -3.26
C HIS A 80 27.13 -18.12 -3.14
N GLY A 81 26.61 -19.11 -2.41
CA GLY A 81 25.19 -19.27 -2.11
C GLY A 81 24.96 -19.57 -0.64
N VAL A 82 23.80 -19.19 -0.12
CA VAL A 82 23.29 -19.64 1.18
C VAL A 82 21.92 -20.28 0.98
N GLU A 83 21.69 -21.43 1.59
CA GLU A 83 20.41 -22.13 1.53
C GLU A 83 20.09 -22.76 2.88
N LEU A 84 18.84 -22.64 3.31
CA LEU A 84 18.39 -23.12 4.62
C LEU A 84 18.27 -24.65 4.65
N HIS A 85 17.92 -25.27 3.51
CA HIS A 85 17.66 -26.69 3.40
C HIS A 85 18.79 -27.44 2.68
N GLU A 86 19.40 -28.41 3.38
CA GLU A 86 20.53 -29.20 2.88
C GLU A 86 20.26 -29.90 1.54
N ASP A 87 19.06 -30.46 1.35
CA ASP A 87 18.67 -31.11 0.10
C ASP A 87 18.67 -30.14 -1.09
N SER A 88 18.15 -28.92 -0.90
CA SER A 88 18.13 -27.87 -1.91
C SER A 88 19.55 -27.39 -2.22
N ALA A 89 20.40 -27.20 -1.21
CA ALA A 89 21.80 -26.83 -1.39
C ALA A 89 22.59 -27.90 -2.17
N THR A 90 22.38 -29.18 -1.86
CA THR A 90 23.01 -30.30 -2.55
C THR A 90 22.56 -30.36 -4.01
N HIS A 91 21.27 -30.15 -4.27
CA HIS A 91 20.73 -30.08 -5.63
C HIS A 91 21.32 -28.92 -6.43
N ALA A 92 21.36 -27.72 -5.84
CA ALA A 92 21.97 -26.52 -6.42
C ALA A 92 23.41 -26.78 -6.89
N LEU A 93 24.26 -27.36 -6.02
CA LEU A 93 25.63 -27.73 -6.37
C LEU A 93 25.69 -28.79 -7.48
N GLY A 94 24.78 -29.76 -7.49
CA GLY A 94 24.67 -30.76 -8.55
C GLY A 94 24.35 -30.16 -9.92
N VAL A 95 23.40 -29.22 -9.97
CA VAL A 95 23.02 -28.49 -11.19
C VAL A 95 24.20 -27.68 -11.74
N LEU A 96 24.90 -26.95 -10.87
CA LEU A 96 26.07 -26.14 -11.26
C LEU A 96 27.21 -27.01 -11.80
N ARG A 97 27.54 -28.11 -11.12
CA ARG A 97 28.56 -29.06 -11.58
C ARG A 97 28.21 -29.69 -12.92
N ALA A 98 26.95 -30.07 -13.12
CA ALA A 98 26.47 -30.60 -14.39
C ALA A 98 26.57 -29.57 -15.54
N ALA A 99 26.45 -28.28 -15.23
CA ALA A 99 26.67 -27.19 -16.16
C ALA A 99 28.17 -26.79 -16.33
N GLY A 100 29.10 -27.46 -15.63
CA GLY A 100 30.53 -27.18 -15.71
C GLY A 100 30.98 -25.95 -14.92
N HIS A 101 30.23 -25.58 -13.88
CA HIS A 101 30.49 -24.41 -13.05
C HIS A 101 30.76 -24.80 -11.59
N ASP A 102 31.64 -24.06 -10.92
CA ASP A 102 31.93 -24.22 -9.49
C ASP A 102 31.25 -23.12 -8.66
N ALA A 103 30.85 -23.47 -7.44
CA ALA A 103 30.25 -22.54 -6.49
C ALA A 103 30.38 -23.07 -5.06
N ARG A 104 30.40 -22.16 -4.08
CA ARG A 104 30.36 -22.52 -2.66
C ARG A 104 28.98 -22.24 -2.09
N VAL A 105 28.26 -23.28 -1.71
CA VAL A 105 26.93 -23.13 -1.07
C VAL A 105 27.04 -23.51 0.40
N ARG A 106 26.65 -22.59 1.28
CA ARG A 106 26.59 -22.78 2.73
C ARG A 106 25.16 -23.19 3.13
N VAL A 107 25.02 -24.29 3.87
CA VAL A 107 23.74 -24.71 4.45
C VAL A 107 23.56 -24.00 5.79
N ASP A 108 22.77 -22.93 5.83
CA ASP A 108 22.55 -22.11 7.04
C ASP A 108 21.31 -21.21 6.92
N ASP A 109 20.85 -20.69 8.06
CA ASP A 109 19.90 -19.57 8.08
C ASP A 109 20.65 -18.29 7.68
N PHE A 110 20.31 -17.67 6.55
CA PHE A 110 21.00 -16.48 6.06
C PHE A 110 21.11 -15.36 7.11
N PHE A 111 20.15 -15.24 8.03
CA PHE A 111 20.19 -14.22 9.08
C PHE A 111 21.20 -14.49 10.20
N THR A 112 21.73 -15.72 10.32
CA THR A 112 22.83 -16.08 11.23
C THR A 112 24.21 -15.85 10.61
N VAL A 113 24.28 -15.73 9.28
CA VAL A 113 25.53 -15.46 8.57
C VAL A 113 25.94 -14.02 8.81
N GLU A 114 27.10 -13.82 9.44
CA GLU A 114 27.64 -12.50 9.72
C GLU A 114 28.07 -11.81 8.41
N PRO A 115 27.60 -10.58 8.15
CA PRO A 115 27.90 -9.88 6.91
C PRO A 115 29.36 -9.44 6.88
N HIS A 116 30.03 -9.76 5.77
CA HIS A 116 31.37 -9.27 5.46
C HIS A 116 31.27 -8.48 4.14
N PRO A 117 31.64 -7.18 4.11
CA PRO A 117 31.43 -6.30 2.97
C PRO A 117 32.48 -6.53 1.87
N VAL A 118 32.46 -7.72 1.28
CA VAL A 118 33.46 -8.18 0.29
C VAL A 118 32.86 -8.41 -1.09
N TYR A 119 31.54 -8.54 -1.20
CA TYR A 119 30.88 -8.92 -2.44
C TYR A 119 30.68 -7.74 -3.38
N ASP A 120 30.86 -7.99 -4.67
CA ASP A 120 30.62 -7.08 -5.77
C ASP A 120 29.15 -7.00 -6.15
N ALA A 121 28.48 -8.14 -6.09
CA ALA A 121 27.08 -8.27 -6.41
C ALA A 121 26.39 -9.24 -5.46
N VAL A 122 25.20 -8.87 -5.00
CA VAL A 122 24.25 -9.81 -4.39
C VAL A 122 23.03 -9.88 -5.29
N VAL A 123 22.68 -11.10 -5.74
CA VAL A 123 21.53 -11.35 -6.62
C VAL A 123 20.61 -12.41 -6.02
N GLY A 124 19.33 -12.42 -6.39
CA GLY A 124 18.45 -13.52 -5.96
C GLY A 124 16.96 -13.20 -5.90
N ASN A 125 16.20 -14.17 -5.41
CA ASN A 125 14.77 -14.06 -5.13
C ASN A 125 14.52 -14.46 -3.66
N PRO A 126 14.50 -13.50 -2.72
CA PRO A 126 14.28 -13.79 -1.31
C PRO A 126 12.91 -14.43 -1.03
N PRO A 127 12.76 -15.21 0.05
CA PRO A 127 11.48 -15.83 0.40
C PRO A 127 10.42 -14.81 0.84
N TYR A 128 9.17 -14.98 0.40
CA TYR A 128 8.03 -14.06 0.67
C TYR A 128 7.12 -14.52 1.82
N VAL A 129 7.68 -14.97 2.94
CA VAL A 129 6.87 -15.55 4.01
C VAL A 129 6.30 -14.49 4.94
N ARG A 130 4.96 -14.41 5.00
CA ARG A 130 4.24 -13.63 6.02
C ARG A 130 4.34 -14.36 7.37
N TYR A 131 4.82 -13.67 8.40
CA TYR A 131 5.22 -14.27 9.68
C TYR A 131 4.10 -14.88 10.56
N GLN A 132 2.89 -15.09 10.05
CA GLN A 132 1.87 -15.86 10.75
C GLN A 132 2.22 -17.35 10.86
N GLY A 133 3.20 -17.86 10.10
CA GLY A 133 3.71 -19.23 10.16
C GLY A 133 5.16 -19.40 10.66
N PHE A 134 5.83 -18.33 11.11
CA PHE A 134 7.23 -18.38 11.56
C PHE A 134 7.31 -18.28 13.09
N SER A 135 7.99 -19.25 13.72
CA SER A 135 8.30 -19.28 15.16
C SER A 135 9.13 -18.06 15.60
N GLY A 136 9.14 -17.76 16.91
CA GLY A 136 9.67 -16.51 17.47
C GLY A 136 11.15 -16.21 17.21
N ASP A 137 11.99 -17.24 17.07
CA ASP A 137 13.45 -17.07 16.98
C ASP A 137 13.90 -16.54 15.60
N ASN A 138 13.38 -17.10 14.51
CA ASN A 138 13.68 -16.62 13.15
C ASN A 138 13.29 -15.15 12.97
N ARG A 139 12.15 -14.75 13.55
CA ARG A 139 11.68 -13.35 13.52
C ARG A 139 12.63 -12.43 14.27
N THR A 140 13.15 -12.88 15.41
CA THR A 140 14.09 -12.11 16.21
C THR A 140 15.41 -11.93 15.46
N ARG A 141 15.92 -13.00 14.83
CA ARG A 141 17.13 -12.96 13.98
C ARG A 141 17.00 -12.01 12.80
N ALA A 142 15.93 -12.11 12.02
CA ALA A 142 15.69 -11.24 10.87
C ALA A 142 15.62 -9.75 11.27
N ARG A 143 14.98 -9.44 12.41
CA ARG A 143 14.91 -8.06 12.93
C ARG A 143 16.27 -7.60 13.44
N ALA A 144 17.01 -8.43 14.15
CA ALA A 144 18.36 -8.10 14.60
C ALA A 144 19.29 -7.81 13.41
N ALA A 145 19.19 -8.60 12.34
CA ALA A 145 19.95 -8.40 11.11
C ALA A 145 19.64 -7.06 10.44
N ALA A 146 18.36 -6.70 10.30
CA ALA A 146 17.97 -5.40 9.77
C ALA A 146 18.40 -4.23 10.69
N MET A 147 18.31 -4.43 12.01
CA MET A 147 18.72 -3.42 13.00
C MET A 147 20.22 -3.12 12.95
N ARG A 148 21.08 -4.09 12.59
CA ARG A 148 22.52 -3.84 12.36
C ARG A 148 22.75 -2.81 11.25
N ALA A 149 21.84 -2.70 10.29
CA ALA A 149 21.87 -1.69 9.23
C ALA A 149 21.13 -0.39 9.60
N GLY A 150 20.63 -0.26 10.83
CA GLY A 150 19.81 0.89 11.27
C GLY A 150 18.34 0.82 10.84
N VAL A 151 17.84 -0.34 10.38
CA VAL A 151 16.48 -0.49 9.86
C VAL A 151 15.57 -1.18 10.88
N SER A 152 14.58 -0.44 11.40
CA SER A 152 13.60 -0.94 12.37
C SER A 152 12.39 -1.59 11.70
N LEU A 153 12.42 -2.93 11.55
CA LEU A 153 11.28 -3.67 11.00
C LEU A 153 10.20 -3.94 12.06
N THR A 154 8.92 -3.76 11.67
CA THR A 154 7.77 -4.10 12.52
C THR A 154 7.50 -5.61 12.54
N GLY A 155 6.74 -6.10 13.52
CA GLY A 155 6.33 -7.52 13.59
C GLY A 155 5.41 -7.98 12.46
N LEU A 156 4.93 -7.07 11.61
CA LEU A 156 4.10 -7.34 10.44
C LEU A 156 4.91 -7.47 9.14
N ALA A 157 6.20 -7.11 9.15
CA ALA A 157 7.04 -7.13 7.96
C ALA A 157 7.25 -8.56 7.46
N SER A 158 7.16 -8.80 6.15
CA SER A 158 7.51 -10.09 5.51
C SER A 158 9.03 -10.32 5.45
N SER A 159 9.48 -11.56 5.32
CA SER A 159 10.91 -11.94 5.41
C SER A 159 11.78 -11.23 4.37
N TRP A 160 11.26 -11.00 3.16
CA TRP A 160 11.97 -10.30 2.09
C TRP A 160 12.54 -8.96 2.54
N ALA A 161 11.85 -8.23 3.44
CA ALA A 161 12.28 -6.92 3.91
C ALA A 161 13.61 -6.98 4.68
N ALA A 162 13.77 -8.01 5.53
CA ALA A 162 15.02 -8.24 6.24
C ALA A 162 16.10 -8.77 5.30
N PHE A 163 15.74 -9.62 4.33
CA PHE A 163 16.68 -10.12 3.32
C PHE A 163 17.30 -8.99 2.50
N VAL A 164 16.52 -8.00 2.04
CA VAL A 164 17.04 -6.85 1.29
C VAL A 164 18.12 -6.13 2.08
N VAL A 165 17.81 -5.79 3.34
CA VAL A 165 18.71 -5.03 4.20
C VAL A 165 19.96 -5.83 4.57
N HIS A 166 19.79 -7.09 4.99
CA HIS A 166 20.90 -7.95 5.38
C HIS A 166 21.79 -8.28 4.18
N SER A 167 21.22 -8.52 2.99
CA SER A 167 21.98 -8.73 1.74
C SER A 167 22.87 -7.55 1.39
N ALA A 168 22.37 -6.32 1.54
CA ALA A 168 23.15 -5.13 1.26
C ALA A 168 24.39 -5.00 2.16
N LEU A 169 24.35 -5.50 3.40
CA LEU A 169 25.51 -5.46 4.31
C LEU A 169 26.69 -6.35 3.87
N PHE A 170 26.49 -7.28 2.94
CA PHE A 170 27.57 -8.09 2.35
C PHE A 170 28.28 -7.36 1.20
N LEU A 171 27.72 -6.28 0.69
CA LEU A 171 28.33 -5.53 -0.41
C LEU A 171 29.51 -4.70 0.08
N ARG A 172 30.58 -4.68 -0.71
CA ARG A 172 31.63 -3.66 -0.57
C ARG A 172 31.08 -2.29 -1.01
N PRO A 173 31.71 -1.17 -0.62
CA PRO A 173 31.40 0.14 -1.20
C PRO A 173 31.46 0.08 -2.74
N GLY A 174 30.45 0.62 -3.41
CA GLY A 174 30.29 0.53 -4.86
C GLY A 174 29.56 -0.73 -5.36
N GLY A 175 29.24 -1.68 -4.47
CA GLY A 175 28.60 -2.96 -4.81
C GLY A 175 27.14 -2.82 -5.29
N ARG A 176 26.62 -3.89 -5.90
CA ARG A 176 25.31 -3.92 -6.60
C ARG A 176 24.36 -4.95 -6.00
N LEU A 177 23.09 -4.57 -5.83
CA LEU A 177 22.03 -5.43 -5.32
C LEU A 177 20.97 -5.65 -6.42
N GLY A 178 20.78 -6.89 -6.85
CA GLY A 178 19.79 -7.26 -7.87
C GLY A 178 18.79 -8.30 -7.35
N LEU A 179 17.60 -7.88 -6.93
CA LEU A 179 16.62 -8.77 -6.28
C LEU A 179 15.26 -8.79 -6.98
N VAL A 180 14.63 -9.97 -6.98
CA VAL A 180 13.20 -10.11 -7.25
C VAL A 180 12.46 -9.92 -5.94
N LEU A 181 11.57 -8.93 -5.87
CA LEU A 181 10.84 -8.60 -4.65
C LEU A 181 9.33 -8.56 -4.92
N PRO A 182 8.48 -8.75 -3.90
CA PRO A 182 7.05 -8.55 -4.09
C PRO A 182 6.75 -7.05 -4.24
N ALA A 183 5.71 -6.72 -5.00
CA ALA A 183 5.20 -5.35 -5.16
C ALA A 183 4.73 -4.71 -3.83
N GLU A 184 4.72 -5.48 -2.74
CA GLU A 184 4.60 -4.97 -1.37
C GLU A 184 5.63 -3.86 -1.09
N LEU A 185 6.85 -3.93 -1.64
CA LEU A 185 7.86 -2.85 -1.53
C LEU A 185 7.27 -1.47 -1.81
N LEU A 186 6.41 -1.38 -2.83
CA LEU A 186 5.84 -0.12 -3.30
C LEU A 186 4.71 0.38 -2.41
N THR A 187 3.97 -0.51 -1.75
CA THR A 187 2.62 -0.19 -1.25
C THR A 187 2.45 -0.35 0.26
N VAL A 188 3.21 -1.23 0.92
CA VAL A 188 3.03 -1.52 2.35
C VAL A 188 3.80 -0.53 3.23
N ASN A 189 3.30 -0.30 4.44
CA ASN A 189 3.90 0.68 5.35
C ASN A 189 5.12 0.14 6.09
N TYR A 190 5.20 -1.17 6.36
CA TYR A 190 6.39 -1.71 7.04
C TYR A 190 7.64 -1.61 6.16
N ALA A 191 7.49 -1.44 4.84
CA ALA A 191 8.59 -1.25 3.91
C ALA A 191 9.13 0.19 3.91
N ALA A 192 8.53 1.12 4.66
CA ALA A 192 8.97 2.51 4.76
C ALA A 192 10.47 2.63 5.08
N GLU A 193 10.93 1.92 6.11
CA GLU A 193 12.34 1.92 6.50
C GLU A 193 13.26 1.22 5.49
N VAL A 194 12.75 0.25 4.73
CA VAL A 194 13.50 -0.41 3.65
C VAL A 194 13.68 0.54 2.46
N ARG A 195 12.62 1.26 2.08
CA ARG A 195 12.67 2.27 1.01
C ARG A 195 13.63 3.40 1.37
N ARG A 196 13.54 3.91 2.60
CA ARG A 196 14.49 4.90 3.14
C ARG A 196 15.93 4.38 3.08
N PHE A 197 16.18 3.17 3.58
CA PHE A 197 17.49 2.52 3.50
C PHE A 197 18.03 2.44 2.06
N LEU A 198 17.22 2.02 1.10
CA LEU A 198 17.65 1.92 -0.30
C LEU A 198 18.08 3.28 -0.87
N MET A 199 17.28 4.32 -0.62
CA MET A 199 17.55 5.68 -1.10
C MET A 199 18.77 6.32 -0.42
N GLU A 200 18.98 6.06 0.88
CA GLU A 200 20.10 6.60 1.63
C GLU A 200 21.43 5.91 1.30
N ARG A 201 21.41 4.60 1.07
CA ARG A 201 22.62 3.78 0.97
C ARG A 201 23.12 3.57 -0.45
N PHE A 202 22.27 3.68 -1.47
CA PHE A 202 22.67 3.45 -2.86
C PHE A 202 22.71 4.74 -3.66
N ARG A 203 23.69 4.87 -4.57
CA ARG A 203 23.77 5.96 -5.54
C ARG A 203 22.63 5.90 -6.57
N VAL A 204 22.23 4.70 -6.97
CA VAL A 204 21.16 4.49 -7.95
C VAL A 204 20.21 3.43 -7.44
N VAL A 205 18.91 3.73 -7.47
CA VAL A 205 17.84 2.75 -7.21
C VAL A 205 16.99 2.64 -8.47
N ARG A 206 16.98 1.47 -9.08
CA ARG A 206 16.17 1.17 -10.27
C ARG A 206 15.10 0.15 -9.94
N LEU A 207 13.88 0.42 -10.41
CA LEU A 207 12.71 -0.45 -10.25
C LEU A 207 12.21 -0.87 -11.62
N VAL A 208 12.11 -2.18 -11.85
CA VAL A 208 11.48 -2.73 -13.05
C VAL A 208 10.12 -3.30 -12.71
N LEU A 209 9.09 -2.69 -13.30
CA LEU A 209 7.68 -2.95 -13.02
C LEU A 209 7.05 -3.71 -14.18
N PHE A 210 6.13 -4.62 -13.84
CA PHE A 210 5.40 -5.42 -14.82
C PHE A 210 3.91 -5.05 -14.84
N THR A 211 3.31 -5.01 -16.03
CA THR A 211 1.85 -4.87 -16.17
C THR A 211 1.13 -6.22 -16.21
N GLU A 212 1.83 -7.28 -16.59
CA GLU A 212 1.33 -8.66 -16.57
C GLU A 212 2.01 -9.48 -15.47
N ARG A 213 1.42 -10.64 -15.16
CA ARG A 213 2.00 -11.55 -14.17
C ARG A 213 3.27 -12.19 -14.72
N VAL A 214 4.32 -12.14 -13.92
CA VAL A 214 5.62 -12.75 -14.23
C VAL A 214 5.60 -14.26 -13.99
N PHE A 215 4.91 -14.71 -12.93
CA PHE A 215 4.88 -16.11 -12.51
C PHE A 215 3.54 -16.76 -12.85
N PRO A 216 3.51 -17.83 -13.67
CA PRO A 216 2.30 -18.58 -13.94
C PRO A 216 1.71 -19.18 -12.65
N GLY A 217 0.41 -18.98 -12.40
CA GLY A 217 -0.29 -19.58 -11.25
C GLY A 217 -0.03 -18.92 -9.89
N VAL A 218 0.79 -17.87 -9.83
CA VAL A 218 1.07 -17.09 -8.61
C VAL A 218 0.32 -15.76 -8.67
N LEU A 219 -0.29 -15.36 -7.55
CA LEU A 219 -1.03 -14.10 -7.46
C LEU A 219 -0.16 -12.91 -7.03
N GLU A 220 1.01 -13.16 -6.44
CA GLU A 220 1.93 -12.09 -6.07
C GLU A 220 2.49 -11.37 -7.32
N GLU A 221 2.24 -10.07 -7.39
CA GLU A 221 2.96 -9.15 -8.29
C GLU A 221 4.39 -8.94 -7.77
N VAL A 222 5.34 -8.84 -8.70
CA VAL A 222 6.76 -8.62 -8.37
C VAL A 222 7.31 -7.34 -8.99
N VAL A 223 8.39 -6.85 -8.40
CA VAL A 223 9.23 -5.76 -8.87
C VAL A 223 10.68 -6.26 -8.88
N LEU A 224 11.44 -5.90 -9.92
CA LEU A 224 12.89 -6.09 -9.86
C LEU A 224 13.50 -4.85 -9.22
N LEU A 225 14.24 -5.05 -8.13
CA LEU A 225 15.05 -4.02 -7.49
C LEU A 225 16.48 -4.17 -7.99
N LEU A 226 16.99 -3.13 -8.64
CA LEU A 226 18.37 -3.05 -9.13
C LEU A 226 19.01 -1.81 -8.49
N ALA A 227 19.80 -1.98 -7.42
CA ALA A 227 20.41 -0.89 -6.68
C ALA A 227 21.94 -0.91 -6.81
N ASP A 228 22.55 0.20 -7.22
CA ASP A 228 23.97 0.31 -7.57
C ASP A 228 24.68 1.37 -6.73
N GLY A 229 25.97 1.19 -6.47
CA GLY A 229 26.77 2.08 -5.66
C GLY A 229 26.38 2.01 -4.18
N PHE A 230 26.40 0.83 -3.57
CA PHE A 230 26.21 0.69 -2.12
C PHE A 230 27.24 1.53 -1.36
N ASP A 231 26.79 2.26 -0.33
CA ASP A 231 27.56 3.28 0.41
C ASP A 231 28.12 4.44 -0.45
N GLU A 232 27.59 4.64 -1.65
CA GLU A 232 27.85 5.80 -2.51
C GLU A 232 26.62 6.70 -2.68
N GLY A 233 25.54 6.45 -1.91
CA GLY A 233 24.35 7.29 -1.83
C GLY A 233 24.56 8.62 -1.08
N PRO A 234 23.49 9.40 -0.83
CA PRO A 234 22.10 9.10 -1.13
C PRO A 234 21.70 9.43 -2.58
N THR A 235 20.56 8.88 -3.02
CA THR A 235 19.81 9.35 -4.19
C THR A 235 18.47 9.96 -3.77
N ASP A 236 17.97 10.92 -4.55
CA ASP A 236 16.65 11.56 -4.39
C ASP A 236 15.60 11.02 -5.38
N HIS A 237 15.97 10.12 -6.29
CA HIS A 237 15.11 9.57 -7.33
C HIS A 237 15.33 8.07 -7.56
N CYS A 238 14.33 7.44 -8.17
CA CYS A 238 14.44 6.10 -8.74
C CYS A 238 14.39 6.13 -10.26
N GLU A 239 15.09 5.20 -10.91
CA GLU A 239 14.90 4.89 -12.32
C GLU A 239 13.77 3.86 -12.48
N LEU A 240 12.67 4.24 -13.09
CA LEU A 240 11.52 3.36 -13.33
C LEU A 240 11.55 2.82 -14.74
N TYR A 241 11.55 1.50 -14.86
CA TYR A 241 11.41 0.78 -16.11
C TYR A 241 10.09 0.02 -16.09
N GLN A 242 9.32 0.12 -17.17
CA GLN A 242 8.06 -0.60 -17.30
C GLN A 242 8.16 -1.59 -18.45
N ALA A 243 7.89 -2.85 -18.14
CA ALA A 243 7.77 -3.93 -19.11
C ALA A 243 6.36 -4.54 -19.01
N ARG A 244 5.84 -5.14 -20.09
CA ARG A 244 4.57 -5.86 -19.96
C ARG A 244 4.79 -7.18 -19.24
N ASN A 245 5.76 -7.95 -19.71
CA ASN A 245 6.17 -9.24 -19.17
C ASN A 245 7.69 -9.43 -19.30
N VAL A 246 8.19 -10.61 -18.95
CA VAL A 246 9.63 -10.94 -18.97
C VAL A 246 10.24 -10.82 -20.39
N ALA A 247 9.47 -11.11 -21.44
CA ALA A 247 9.98 -11.05 -22.82
C ALA A 247 10.26 -9.61 -23.29
N ASP A 248 9.57 -8.62 -22.71
CA ASP A 248 9.70 -7.21 -23.09
C ASP A 248 10.77 -6.46 -22.27
N LEU A 249 11.44 -7.11 -21.31
CA LEU A 249 12.49 -6.50 -20.47
C LEU A 249 13.57 -5.73 -21.25
N PRO A 250 14.10 -6.23 -22.39
CA PRO A 250 15.12 -5.50 -23.16
C PRO A 250 14.62 -4.21 -23.81
N GLN A 251 13.30 -4.06 -23.96
CA GLN A 251 12.66 -2.91 -24.62
C GLN A 251 12.13 -1.88 -23.61
N ALA A 252 12.29 -2.13 -22.31
CA ALA A 252 11.78 -1.25 -21.28
C ALA A 252 12.47 0.11 -21.34
N VAL A 253 11.68 1.18 -21.47
CA VAL A 253 12.18 2.55 -21.46
C VAL A 253 12.19 3.05 -20.02
N GLY A 254 13.35 3.56 -19.59
CA GLY A 254 13.54 4.11 -18.26
C GLY A 254 13.05 5.56 -18.16
N ARG A 255 12.51 5.95 -17.01
CA ARG A 255 12.25 7.35 -16.63
C ARG A 255 12.72 7.59 -15.19
N LEU A 256 12.99 8.85 -14.85
CA LEU A 256 13.27 9.24 -13.47
C LEU A 256 11.96 9.52 -12.74
N TRP A 257 11.88 9.14 -11.47
CA TRP A 257 10.75 9.44 -10.59
C TRP A 257 11.26 9.76 -9.19
N ARG A 258 10.71 10.83 -8.60
CA ARG A 258 11.07 11.26 -7.25
C ARG A 258 9.95 10.90 -6.26
N PRO A 259 10.21 10.09 -5.22
CA PRO A 259 9.25 9.94 -4.14
C PRO A 259 9.09 11.25 -3.36
N VAL A 260 7.90 11.49 -2.79
CA VAL A 260 7.65 12.66 -1.93
C VAL A 260 8.59 12.68 -0.72
N ALA A 261 8.84 11.49 -0.15
CA ALA A 261 9.88 11.25 0.84
C ALA A 261 10.43 9.82 0.65
N PRO A 262 11.69 9.54 0.99
CA PRO A 262 12.27 8.19 0.81
C PRO A 262 11.41 7.07 1.40
N GLU A 263 10.83 7.29 2.57
CA GLU A 263 10.00 6.33 3.32
C GLU A 263 8.54 6.27 2.83
N SER A 264 8.09 7.22 2.01
CA SER A 264 6.71 7.28 1.51
C SER A 264 6.36 6.06 0.68
N LYS A 265 5.08 5.77 0.49
CA LYS A 265 4.66 4.74 -0.47
C LYS A 265 5.16 5.12 -1.86
N TRP A 266 5.60 4.12 -2.62
CA TRP A 266 6.02 4.26 -4.00
C TRP A 266 4.91 3.85 -4.98
N THR A 267 3.65 3.77 -4.55
CA THR A 267 2.52 3.43 -5.44
C THR A 267 2.43 4.33 -6.67
N ALA A 268 2.80 5.60 -6.55
CA ALA A 268 2.84 6.54 -7.68
C ALA A 268 3.86 6.16 -8.77
N SER A 269 4.83 5.27 -8.47
CA SER A 269 5.76 4.74 -9.47
C SER A 269 5.05 3.87 -10.52
N LEU A 270 3.84 3.35 -10.22
CA LEU A 270 3.04 2.52 -11.12
C LEU A 270 2.27 3.32 -12.18
N LEU A 271 2.26 4.66 -12.10
CA LEU A 271 1.52 5.51 -13.04
C LEU A 271 2.16 5.51 -14.43
N SER A 272 1.38 5.75 -15.49
CA SER A 272 1.96 6.05 -16.81
C SER A 272 2.73 7.37 -16.78
N THR A 273 3.61 7.59 -17.77
CA THR A 273 4.45 8.81 -17.80
C THR A 273 3.60 10.07 -17.92
N ASP A 274 2.56 10.01 -18.76
CA ASP A 274 1.64 11.13 -18.95
C ASP A 274 0.81 11.41 -17.69
N ALA A 275 0.35 10.37 -16.98
CA ALA A 275 -0.40 10.52 -15.74
C ALA A 275 0.49 11.11 -14.64
N LEU A 276 1.71 10.59 -14.47
CA LEU A 276 2.67 11.07 -13.48
C LEU A 276 3.04 12.54 -13.72
N ALA A 277 3.41 12.89 -14.96
CA ALA A 277 3.74 14.27 -15.31
C ALA A 277 2.57 15.23 -15.07
N THR A 278 1.33 14.77 -15.33
CA THR A 278 0.12 15.55 -15.04
C THR A 278 -0.09 15.73 -13.54
N VAL A 279 0.07 14.66 -12.75
CA VAL A 279 -0.01 14.69 -11.27
C VAL A 279 1.01 15.66 -10.70
N GLU A 280 2.28 15.52 -11.07
CA GLU A 280 3.40 16.35 -10.59
C GLU A 280 3.15 17.82 -10.90
N ARG A 281 2.83 18.16 -12.16
CA ARG A 281 2.52 19.53 -12.59
C ARG A 281 1.36 20.14 -11.80
N LEU A 282 0.30 19.38 -11.54
CA LEU A 282 -0.86 19.87 -10.79
C LEU A 282 -0.53 20.12 -9.31
N THR A 283 0.36 19.33 -8.72
CA THR A 283 0.81 19.50 -7.32
C THR A 283 1.86 20.60 -7.16
N GLU A 284 2.86 20.67 -8.04
CA GLU A 284 3.95 21.66 -7.97
C GLU A 284 3.43 23.09 -8.22
N HIS A 285 2.43 23.25 -9.08
CA HIS A 285 1.80 24.54 -9.36
C HIS A 285 0.73 24.94 -8.31
N GLY A 286 0.61 24.21 -7.21
CA GLY A 286 -0.33 24.51 -6.12
C GLY A 286 -1.82 24.43 -6.49
N GLN A 287 -2.16 23.78 -7.61
CA GLN A 287 -3.55 23.62 -8.04
C GLN A 287 -4.24 22.51 -7.24
N PHE A 288 -3.46 21.49 -6.86
CA PHE A 288 -3.87 20.44 -5.93
C PHE A 288 -2.89 20.42 -4.76
N GLY A 289 -3.45 20.49 -3.55
CA GLY A 289 -2.72 20.49 -2.29
C GLY A 289 -3.19 19.37 -1.38
N ALA A 290 -2.47 19.15 -0.27
CA ALA A 290 -2.82 18.15 0.72
C ALA A 290 -4.15 18.51 1.40
N LEU A 291 -5.01 17.53 1.72
CA LEU A 291 -6.25 17.79 2.46
C LEU A 291 -6.00 18.51 3.79
N LEU A 292 -4.84 18.30 4.41
CA LEU A 292 -4.39 18.99 5.62
C LEU A 292 -4.32 20.53 5.48
N GLU A 293 -4.12 21.04 4.26
CA GLU A 293 -4.16 22.48 3.98
C GLU A 293 -5.55 23.05 4.22
N TRP A 294 -6.61 22.25 3.99
CA TRP A 294 -7.99 22.63 4.31
C TRP A 294 -8.34 22.44 5.79
N GLY A 295 -7.78 21.40 6.44
CA GLY A 295 -8.10 21.06 7.82
C GLY A 295 -7.59 19.70 8.26
N GLU A 296 -7.60 19.45 9.57
CA GLU A 296 -7.10 18.19 10.13
C GLU A 296 -8.11 17.05 9.98
N THR A 297 -7.60 15.85 9.64
CA THR A 297 -8.39 14.62 9.63
C THR A 297 -8.19 13.84 10.93
N THR A 298 -9.28 13.45 11.59
CA THR A 298 -9.20 12.66 12.83
C THR A 298 -10.22 11.52 12.89
N LEU A 299 -9.97 10.57 13.78
CA LEU A 299 -10.92 9.50 14.09
C LEU A 299 -12.12 10.03 14.89
N GLY A 300 -13.30 9.48 14.62
CA GLY A 300 -14.46 9.68 15.46
C GLY A 300 -14.39 8.95 16.80
N MET A 301 -15.46 9.07 17.57
CA MET A 301 -15.57 8.45 18.90
C MET A 301 -15.48 6.92 18.80
N VAL A 302 -14.67 6.30 19.66
CA VAL A 302 -14.50 4.85 19.70
C VAL A 302 -15.32 4.28 20.85
N THR A 303 -16.42 3.61 20.54
CA THR A 303 -17.34 3.07 21.54
C THR A 303 -16.78 1.79 22.20
N GLY A 304 -16.20 0.90 21.41
CA GLY A 304 -15.84 -0.47 21.81
C GLY A 304 -16.92 -1.50 21.48
N ASN A 305 -18.17 -1.07 21.33
CA ASN A 305 -19.31 -1.89 20.94
C ASN A 305 -20.42 -1.01 20.36
N ASN A 306 -20.40 -0.75 19.05
CA ASN A 306 -21.39 0.14 18.42
C ASN A 306 -22.82 -0.34 18.64
N ARG A 307 -23.07 -1.66 18.59
CA ARG A 307 -24.42 -2.23 18.74
C ARG A 307 -25.06 -1.86 20.08
N TYR A 308 -24.28 -1.84 21.17
CA TYR A 308 -24.78 -1.45 22.48
C TYR A 308 -24.91 0.08 22.63
N PHE A 309 -23.94 0.84 22.14
CA PHE A 309 -23.91 2.29 22.41
C PHE A 309 -24.79 3.12 21.47
N THR A 310 -25.14 2.61 20.29
CA THR A 310 -25.97 3.38 19.34
C THR A 310 -27.43 2.97 19.41
N MET A 311 -28.32 3.96 19.47
CA MET A 311 -29.75 3.76 19.58
C MET A 311 -30.49 4.45 18.43
N SER A 312 -31.52 3.80 17.90
CA SER A 312 -32.52 4.48 17.08
C SER A 312 -33.48 5.27 17.97
N PRO A 313 -34.31 6.20 17.43
CA PRO A 313 -35.35 6.85 18.21
C PRO A 313 -36.32 5.85 18.88
N ALA A 314 -36.72 4.79 18.16
CA ALA A 314 -37.62 3.75 18.69
C ALA A 314 -36.96 2.89 19.77
N ASP A 315 -35.65 2.63 19.63
CA ASP A 315 -34.85 1.93 20.62
C ASP A 315 -34.72 2.73 21.93
N ALA A 316 -34.41 4.02 21.83
CA ALA A 316 -34.36 4.91 22.98
C ALA A 316 -35.71 4.97 23.72
N GLU A 317 -36.82 5.09 22.98
CA GLU A 317 -38.18 5.10 23.55
C GLU A 317 -38.49 3.78 24.27
N ARG A 318 -38.18 2.63 23.67
CA ARG A 318 -38.40 1.31 24.27
C ARG A 318 -37.65 1.13 25.59
N HIS A 319 -36.46 1.71 25.71
CA HIS A 319 -35.65 1.67 26.92
C HIS A 319 -35.91 2.84 27.89
N GLY A 320 -36.87 3.73 27.59
CA GLY A 320 -37.17 4.88 28.43
C GLY A 320 -36.06 5.94 28.49
N ILE A 321 -35.13 5.94 27.54
CA ILE A 321 -33.96 6.83 27.55
C ILE A 321 -34.34 8.18 26.94
N GLY A 322 -34.29 9.23 27.76
CA GLY A 322 -34.59 10.59 27.33
C GLY A 322 -33.48 11.24 26.48
N GLU A 323 -33.84 12.28 25.71
CA GLU A 323 -32.91 12.99 24.82
C GLU A 323 -31.69 13.59 25.56
N ALA A 324 -31.83 13.95 26.84
CA ALA A 324 -30.74 14.47 27.66
C ALA A 324 -29.59 13.45 27.89
N GLU A 325 -29.86 12.16 27.71
CA GLU A 325 -28.87 11.09 27.84
C GLU A 325 -28.31 10.63 26.49
N LEU A 326 -28.78 11.25 25.41
CA LEU A 326 -28.43 10.89 24.05
C LEU A 326 -27.63 11.98 23.37
N LEU A 327 -26.69 11.56 22.54
CA LEU A 327 -25.94 12.43 21.66
C LEU A 327 -26.29 12.11 20.21
N ARG A 328 -26.65 13.13 19.42
CA ARG A 328 -26.93 12.93 17.99
C ARG A 328 -25.64 12.57 17.26
N ILE A 329 -25.67 11.45 16.54
CA ILE A 329 -24.55 10.96 15.74
C ILE A 329 -24.97 10.71 14.28
N SER A 330 -24.00 10.75 13.39
CA SER A 330 -24.05 10.02 12.12
C SER A 330 -24.05 8.52 12.45
N PRO A 331 -25.02 7.73 11.96
CA PRO A 331 -25.11 6.32 12.31
C PRO A 331 -23.86 5.54 11.87
N PRO A 332 -23.53 4.41 12.52
CA PRO A 332 -22.38 3.60 12.15
C PRO A 332 -22.37 3.22 10.67
N GLY A 333 -21.17 3.22 10.08
CA GLY A 333 -20.97 2.96 8.66
C GLY A 333 -20.94 4.22 7.80
N SER A 334 -20.84 4.05 6.48
CA SER A 334 -20.56 5.14 5.54
C SER A 334 -21.47 5.19 4.31
N ARG A 335 -22.44 4.26 4.17
CA ARG A 335 -23.29 4.16 2.98
C ARG A 335 -24.13 5.42 2.75
N HIS A 336 -24.65 6.02 3.81
CA HIS A 336 -25.43 7.27 3.74
C HIS A 336 -24.59 8.49 3.39
N LEU A 337 -23.26 8.41 3.55
CA LEU A 337 -22.31 9.48 3.25
C LEU A 337 -21.77 9.44 1.82
N ARG A 338 -22.31 8.57 0.96
CA ARG A 338 -22.04 8.57 -0.50
C ARG A 338 -22.73 9.72 -1.23
N LYS A 339 -23.14 10.77 -0.50
CA LYS A 339 -23.81 11.98 -0.96
C LYS A 339 -22.97 13.19 -0.55
N LEU A 340 -23.10 14.29 -1.30
CA LEU A 340 -22.33 15.52 -1.06
C LEU A 340 -22.62 16.19 0.29
N THR A 341 -23.81 15.97 0.86
CA THR A 341 -24.24 16.63 2.11
C THR A 341 -25.07 15.68 2.96
N PHE A 342 -24.73 15.59 4.24
CA PHE A 342 -25.54 14.95 5.27
C PHE A 342 -26.34 16.01 6.04
N SER A 343 -27.63 16.11 5.73
CA SER A 343 -28.54 17.12 6.30
C SER A 343 -29.33 16.59 7.50
N ARG A 344 -29.92 17.49 8.30
CA ARG A 344 -30.81 17.12 9.41
C ARG A 344 -32.02 16.27 8.94
N ALA A 345 -32.58 16.58 7.77
CA ALA A 345 -33.65 15.78 7.18
C ALA A 345 -33.20 14.37 6.76
N ALA A 346 -31.94 14.21 6.29
CA ALA A 346 -31.37 12.89 6.02
C ALA A 346 -31.16 12.11 7.33
N TRP A 347 -30.67 12.77 8.38
CA TRP A 347 -30.51 12.18 9.70
C TRP A 347 -31.85 11.71 10.30
N GLN A 348 -32.91 12.54 10.23
CA GLN A 348 -34.25 12.18 10.70
C GLN A 348 -34.82 10.96 9.95
N ARG A 349 -34.66 10.90 8.62
CA ARG A 349 -35.11 9.74 7.83
C ARG A 349 -34.38 8.45 8.19
N LEU A 350 -33.08 8.52 8.49
CA LEU A 350 -32.34 7.34 8.95
C LEU A 350 -32.83 6.87 10.32
N GLY A 351 -33.09 7.80 11.25
CA GLY A 351 -33.66 7.46 12.55
C GLY A 351 -35.06 6.83 12.42
N ALA A 352 -35.91 7.38 11.55
CA ALA A 352 -37.23 6.81 11.26
C ALA A 352 -37.16 5.43 10.57
N ALA A 353 -36.05 5.13 9.88
CA ALA A 353 -35.73 3.82 9.31
C ALA A 353 -34.92 2.94 10.29
N ASP A 354 -35.08 3.17 11.59
CA ASP A 354 -34.49 2.41 12.70
C ASP A 354 -32.95 2.36 12.72
N SER A 355 -32.28 3.33 12.09
CA SER A 355 -30.83 3.46 12.20
C SER A 355 -30.42 4.05 13.55
N GLY A 356 -29.28 3.60 14.10
CA GLY A 356 -28.68 4.10 15.34
C GLY A 356 -28.16 5.55 15.24
N THR A 357 -29.07 6.52 15.16
CA THR A 357 -28.77 7.95 14.99
C THR A 357 -28.44 8.68 16.28
N TYR A 358 -28.60 8.00 17.42
CA TYR A 358 -28.19 8.48 18.73
C TYR A 358 -27.07 7.60 19.29
N LEU A 359 -26.24 8.19 20.14
CA LEU A 359 -25.30 7.52 21.02
C LEU A 359 -25.80 7.66 22.45
N PHE A 360 -25.99 6.55 23.15
CA PHE A 360 -26.21 6.54 24.59
C PHE A 360 -24.97 7.08 25.30
N ARG A 361 -25.09 8.27 25.87
CA ARG A 361 -23.98 8.97 26.53
C ARG A 361 -24.48 9.99 27.56
N PRO A 362 -24.97 9.53 28.74
CA PRO A 362 -25.37 10.42 29.82
C PRO A 362 -24.27 11.44 30.18
N PRO A 363 -24.57 12.76 30.18
CA PRO A 363 -23.56 13.78 30.43
C PRO A 363 -23.12 13.83 31.91
N GLY A 364 -24.00 13.43 32.83
CA GLY A 364 -23.80 13.43 34.28
C GLY A 364 -24.17 12.09 34.90
N ALA A 365 -24.78 12.14 36.10
CA ALA A 365 -25.35 10.98 36.76
C ALA A 365 -26.51 10.41 35.89
N PRO A 366 -26.51 9.11 35.54
CA PRO A 366 -27.57 8.54 34.72
C PRO A 366 -28.92 8.51 35.44
N THR A 367 -30.00 8.58 34.66
CA THR A 367 -31.38 8.36 35.14
C THR A 367 -31.58 6.91 35.63
N PRO A 368 -32.65 6.60 36.38
CA PRO A 368 -32.98 5.22 36.73
C PRO A 368 -33.04 4.28 35.51
N GLU A 369 -33.65 4.73 34.42
CA GLU A 369 -33.81 4.01 33.16
C GLU A 369 -32.44 3.76 32.50
N ALA A 370 -31.58 4.78 32.47
CA ALA A 370 -30.21 4.62 31.96
C ALA A 370 -29.34 3.72 32.83
N LYS A 371 -29.51 3.73 34.16
CA LYS A 371 -28.83 2.77 35.04
C LYS A 371 -29.26 1.34 34.73
N GLN A 372 -30.55 1.12 34.47
CA GLN A 372 -31.06 -0.19 34.04
C GLN A 372 -30.45 -0.59 32.68
N TYR A 373 -30.35 0.34 31.74
CA TYR A 373 -29.68 0.09 30.46
C TYR A 373 -28.19 -0.24 30.62
N ILE A 374 -27.48 0.44 31.52
CA ILE A 374 -26.08 0.14 31.89
C ILE A 374 -25.96 -1.28 32.46
N ALA A 375 -26.81 -1.64 33.43
CA ALA A 375 -26.82 -2.98 34.03
C ALA A 375 -27.09 -4.07 32.98
N SER A 376 -27.95 -3.80 31.98
CA SER A 376 -28.18 -4.76 30.88
C SER A 376 -26.93 -4.99 30.02
N GLY A 377 -26.10 -3.96 29.82
CA GLY A 377 -24.81 -4.08 29.15
C GLY A 377 -23.78 -4.86 29.97
N GLU A 378 -23.82 -4.73 31.29
CA GLU A 378 -22.98 -5.52 32.21
C GLU A 378 -23.34 -7.00 32.17
N ALA A 379 -24.63 -7.33 32.15
CA ALA A 379 -25.14 -8.70 32.08
C ALA A 379 -24.73 -9.46 30.79
N VAL A 380 -24.33 -8.75 29.73
CA VAL A 380 -23.83 -9.34 28.48
C VAL A 380 -22.37 -8.94 28.17
N ASP A 381 -21.61 -8.64 29.22
CA ASP A 381 -20.15 -8.43 29.18
C ASP A 381 -19.67 -7.28 28.29
N VAL A 382 -20.52 -6.28 27.98
CA VAL A 382 -20.10 -5.11 27.18
C VAL A 382 -18.95 -4.36 27.85
N HIS A 383 -18.97 -4.29 29.18
CA HIS A 383 -17.97 -3.65 30.01
C HIS A 383 -16.57 -4.32 29.92
N HIS A 384 -16.51 -5.60 29.52
CA HIS A 384 -15.24 -6.33 29.31
C HIS A 384 -14.61 -6.08 27.93
N ALA A 385 -15.34 -5.49 26.97
CA ALA A 385 -14.75 -5.10 25.69
C ALA A 385 -13.56 -4.16 25.90
N TYR A 386 -12.49 -4.33 25.11
CA TYR A 386 -11.19 -3.68 25.33
C TYR A 386 -11.27 -2.18 25.64
N LYS A 387 -12.07 -1.42 24.87
CA LYS A 387 -12.23 0.03 25.04
C LYS A 387 -13.12 0.42 26.22
N CYS A 388 -14.03 -0.45 26.64
CA CYS A 388 -14.87 -0.25 27.81
C CYS A 388 -14.06 -0.48 29.10
N ARG A 389 -13.26 -1.56 29.15
CA ARG A 389 -12.45 -1.94 30.32
C ARG A 389 -11.46 -0.86 30.75
N VAL A 390 -10.90 -0.13 29.79
CA VAL A 390 -9.89 0.92 30.04
C VAL A 390 -10.50 2.32 30.24
N ARG A 391 -11.82 2.42 30.33
CA ARG A 391 -12.56 3.68 30.43
C ARG A 391 -13.28 3.75 31.77
N ASN A 392 -13.26 4.93 32.42
CA ASN A 392 -13.97 5.16 33.68
C ASN A 392 -14.86 6.41 33.59
N PRO A 393 -16.20 6.30 33.78
CA PRO A 393 -16.95 5.05 33.82
C PRO A 393 -16.95 4.35 32.45
N TRP A 394 -17.08 3.02 32.43
CA TRP A 394 -16.91 2.20 31.21
C TRP A 394 -17.89 2.57 30.08
N TRP A 395 -19.06 3.10 30.44
CA TRP A 395 -20.15 3.46 29.54
C TRP A 395 -20.08 4.90 28.99
N ARG A 396 -19.21 5.79 29.52
CA ARG A 396 -19.17 7.19 29.06
C ARG A 396 -18.13 7.41 27.97
N VAL A 397 -18.51 7.15 26.71
CA VAL A 397 -17.63 7.31 25.54
C VAL A 397 -17.01 8.72 25.48
N PRO A 398 -15.67 8.84 25.33
CA PRO A 398 -14.99 10.13 25.14
C PRO A 398 -15.57 10.91 23.97
N LEU A 399 -15.81 12.20 24.19
CA LEU A 399 -16.46 13.07 23.22
C LEU A 399 -15.44 13.67 22.25
N VAL A 400 -15.80 13.71 20.97
CA VAL A 400 -15.11 14.47 19.93
C VAL A 400 -16.13 15.47 19.37
N PRO A 401 -15.77 16.73 19.09
CA PRO A 401 -16.72 17.70 18.52
C PRO A 401 -17.30 17.24 17.17
N PRO A 402 -18.47 17.75 16.74
CA PRO A 402 -18.98 17.51 15.40
C PRO A 402 -17.99 18.03 14.35
N ALA A 403 -17.58 17.17 13.41
CA ALA A 403 -16.72 17.57 12.30
C ALA A 403 -17.47 18.41 11.27
N ASP A 404 -16.76 19.23 10.49
CA ASP A 404 -17.33 20.04 9.41
C ASP A 404 -17.71 19.14 8.21
N LEU A 405 -16.83 18.19 7.88
CA LEU A 405 -17.06 17.17 6.86
C LEU A 405 -16.83 15.77 7.45
N PHE A 406 -17.49 14.78 6.86
CA PHE A 406 -17.15 13.38 7.05
C PHE A 406 -16.38 12.84 5.85
N LEU A 407 -15.34 12.05 6.10
CA LEU A 407 -14.59 11.31 5.10
C LEU A 407 -14.82 9.80 5.27
N THR A 408 -15.21 9.14 4.19
CA THR A 408 -15.39 7.68 4.18
C THR A 408 -14.04 6.97 4.12
N TYR A 409 -13.74 6.17 5.15
CA TYR A 409 -12.40 5.57 5.28
C TYR A 409 -12.24 4.22 4.58
N MET A 410 -13.30 3.41 4.47
CA MET A 410 -13.32 2.13 3.73
C MET A 410 -14.20 2.27 2.49
N ASN A 411 -13.61 2.04 1.31
CA ASN A 411 -14.24 2.35 0.03
C ASN A 411 -14.05 1.21 -0.96
N ALA A 412 -15.14 0.75 -1.58
CA ALA A 412 -15.04 -0.20 -2.70
C ALA A 412 -14.54 0.53 -3.96
N ASP A 413 -15.04 1.75 -4.16
CA ASP A 413 -14.69 2.66 -5.23
C ASP A 413 -13.59 3.64 -4.78
N THR A 414 -13.95 4.74 -4.11
CA THR A 414 -13.04 5.83 -3.76
C THR A 414 -13.59 6.63 -2.55
N PRO A 415 -12.76 7.32 -1.76
CA PRO A 415 -13.23 8.12 -0.62
C PRO A 415 -14.27 9.18 -1.00
N ARG A 416 -15.14 9.52 -0.06
CA ARG A 416 -16.15 10.58 -0.19
C ARG A 416 -16.04 11.55 0.96
N LEU A 417 -16.00 12.83 0.62
CA LEU A 417 -16.27 13.92 1.54
C LEU A 417 -17.78 14.23 1.51
N SER A 418 -18.37 14.41 2.68
CA SER A 418 -19.78 14.79 2.83
C SER A 418 -19.91 15.88 3.88
N THR A 419 -20.57 17.00 3.54
CA THR A 419 -20.77 18.10 4.50
C THR A 419 -21.68 17.67 5.64
N ASN A 420 -21.26 17.87 6.89
CA ASN A 420 -22.06 17.62 8.08
C ASN A 420 -23.01 18.80 8.38
N ARG A 421 -23.99 19.05 7.52
CA ARG A 421 -25.02 20.08 7.76
C ARG A 421 -25.99 19.69 8.88
N ALA A 422 -26.05 18.41 9.25
CA ALA A 422 -26.80 17.92 10.41
C ALA A 422 -26.18 18.35 11.75
N ARG A 423 -24.89 18.75 11.77
CA ARG A 423 -24.11 19.10 12.97
C ARG A 423 -24.11 17.99 14.02
N VAL A 424 -24.00 16.75 13.56
CA VAL A 424 -23.99 15.58 14.44
C VAL A 424 -22.57 15.08 14.68
N HIS A 425 -22.36 14.38 15.79
CA HIS A 425 -21.10 13.72 16.08
C HIS A 425 -20.91 12.48 15.20
N HIS A 426 -19.76 11.82 15.28
CA HIS A 426 -19.50 10.61 14.51
C HIS A 426 -18.64 9.61 15.29
N LEU A 427 -18.77 8.35 14.89
CA LEU A 427 -17.97 7.25 15.42
C LEU A 427 -16.77 6.98 14.52
N ASN A 428 -15.85 6.16 14.99
CA ASN A 428 -14.66 5.74 14.25
C ASN A 428 -14.94 4.87 12.99
N SER A 429 -16.21 4.66 12.62
CA SER A 429 -16.60 4.07 11.33
C SER A 429 -16.45 5.04 10.15
N VAL A 430 -16.16 6.30 10.42
CA VAL A 430 -15.85 7.37 9.45
C VAL A 430 -14.78 8.28 10.05
N HIS A 431 -14.14 9.09 9.23
CA HIS A 431 -13.22 10.14 9.70
C HIS A 431 -13.93 11.48 9.70
N GLY A 432 -13.53 12.36 10.61
CA GLY A 432 -13.95 13.76 10.64
C GLY A 432 -12.87 14.64 10.05
N VAL A 433 -13.25 15.61 9.23
CA VAL A 433 -12.36 16.67 8.76
C VAL A 433 -12.80 17.99 9.40
N TYR A 434 -11.86 18.65 10.09
CA TYR A 434 -12.09 19.89 10.83
C TYR A 434 -11.40 21.01 10.07
N LEU A 435 -12.21 21.81 9.38
CA LEU A 435 -11.70 22.81 8.47
C LEU A 435 -11.13 23.99 9.23
N ARG A 436 -10.05 24.58 8.69
CA ARG A 436 -9.50 25.83 9.19
C ARG A 436 -10.61 26.90 9.22
N PRO A 437 -10.70 27.72 10.29
CA PRO A 437 -11.80 28.68 10.45
C PRO A 437 -12.06 29.56 9.21
N GLU A 438 -10.99 30.04 8.59
CA GLU A 438 -11.00 30.90 7.39
C GLU A 438 -11.47 30.17 6.12
N LEU A 439 -11.31 28.86 6.04
CA LEU A 439 -11.72 28.03 4.89
C LEU A 439 -13.04 27.30 5.13
N ARG A 440 -13.58 27.28 6.36
CA ARG A 440 -14.73 26.46 6.75
C ARG A 440 -15.92 26.59 5.81
N THR A 441 -16.35 27.82 5.51
CA THR A 441 -17.51 28.05 4.63
C THR A 441 -17.26 27.54 3.21
N ALA A 442 -16.10 27.84 2.64
CA ALA A 442 -15.74 27.39 1.30
C ALA A 442 -15.60 25.87 1.24
N GLY A 443 -14.91 25.26 2.20
CA GLY A 443 -14.69 23.82 2.26
C GLY A 443 -16.01 23.06 2.46
N MET A 444 -16.89 23.52 3.35
CA MET A 444 -18.21 22.91 3.54
C MET A 444 -19.09 22.94 2.28
N ASP A 445 -18.94 23.96 1.43
CA ASP A 445 -19.73 24.10 0.21
C ASP A 445 -19.12 23.38 -1.00
N LEU A 446 -17.79 23.43 -1.12
CA LEU A 446 -17.09 23.11 -2.36
C LEU A 446 -16.23 21.85 -2.28
N LEU A 447 -15.59 21.51 -1.16
CA LEU A 447 -14.71 20.33 -1.10
C LEU A 447 -15.40 19.01 -1.46
N PRO A 448 -16.62 18.70 -0.96
CA PRO A 448 -17.35 17.50 -1.36
C PRO A 448 -17.62 17.39 -2.86
N ILE A 449 -17.73 18.53 -3.54
CA ILE A 449 -17.94 18.61 -4.98
C ILE A 449 -16.60 18.50 -5.70
N GLY A 450 -15.69 19.42 -5.39
CA GLY A 450 -14.41 19.57 -6.07
C GLY A 450 -13.52 18.34 -5.95
N SER A 451 -13.58 17.60 -4.84
CA SER A 451 -12.77 16.39 -4.63
C SER A 451 -13.27 15.17 -5.42
N LEU A 452 -14.43 15.26 -6.08
CA LEU A 452 -14.89 14.25 -7.03
C LEU A 452 -14.30 14.58 -8.40
N ASN A 453 -13.01 14.39 -8.61
CA ASN A 453 -12.33 14.61 -9.89
C ASN A 453 -11.27 13.52 -10.10
N SER A 454 -10.85 13.29 -11.34
CA SER A 454 -9.94 12.20 -11.70
C SER A 454 -8.58 12.29 -11.02
N MET A 455 -8.05 13.49 -10.79
CA MET A 455 -6.78 13.71 -10.07
C MET A 455 -6.89 13.25 -8.60
N THR A 456 -7.93 13.66 -7.87
CA THR A 456 -8.16 13.23 -6.48
C THR A 456 -8.51 11.75 -6.39
N LEU A 457 -9.30 11.22 -7.32
CA LEU A 457 -9.65 9.80 -7.39
C LEU A 457 -8.40 8.94 -7.59
N LEU A 458 -7.55 9.30 -8.56
CA LEU A 458 -6.26 8.65 -8.79
C LEU A 458 -5.38 8.72 -7.53
N SER A 459 -5.25 9.90 -6.95
CA SER A 459 -4.38 10.10 -5.79
C SER A 459 -4.88 9.36 -4.55
N ALA A 460 -6.18 9.08 -4.43
CA ALA A 460 -6.70 8.22 -3.37
C ALA A 460 -6.16 6.78 -3.44
N GLU A 461 -5.93 6.25 -4.64
CA GLU A 461 -5.31 4.93 -4.84
C GLU A 461 -3.83 4.92 -4.47
N THR A 462 -3.13 6.06 -4.63
CA THR A 462 -1.70 6.16 -4.32
C THR A 462 -1.44 6.35 -2.82
N VAL A 463 -2.26 7.15 -2.13
CA VAL A 463 -2.12 7.38 -0.67
C VAL A 463 -2.77 6.28 0.18
N GLY A 464 -3.86 5.67 -0.30
CA GLY A 464 -4.62 4.67 0.43
C GLY A 464 -3.93 3.30 0.54
N ARG A 465 -4.59 2.36 1.21
CA ARG A 465 -4.16 0.96 1.39
C ARG A 465 -5.19 0.03 0.76
N ALA A 466 -4.72 -0.95 0.00
CA ALA A 466 -5.55 -2.07 -0.40
C ALA A 466 -5.76 -3.03 0.80
N TYR A 467 -7.00 -3.41 1.06
CA TYR A 467 -7.41 -4.45 2.00
C TYR A 467 -8.11 -5.60 1.24
N GLY A 468 -8.22 -6.76 1.89
CA GLY A 468 -8.92 -7.92 1.35
C GLY A 468 -10.33 -7.58 0.87
N GLY A 469 -10.80 -8.29 -0.16
CA GLY A 469 -12.05 -7.97 -0.86
C GLY A 469 -11.96 -6.73 -1.77
N GLY A 470 -10.75 -6.22 -2.02
CA GLY A 470 -10.51 -5.13 -2.94
C GLY A 470 -10.88 -3.78 -2.34
N MET A 471 -10.88 -3.63 -1.01
CA MET A 471 -11.28 -2.40 -0.34
C MET A 471 -10.12 -1.40 -0.28
N LEU A 472 -10.37 -0.14 -0.63
CA LEU A 472 -9.47 0.98 -0.40
C LEU A 472 -9.72 1.57 0.99
N LYS A 473 -8.73 1.43 1.87
CA LYS A 473 -8.74 2.05 3.20
C LYS A 473 -7.83 3.28 3.21
N ILE A 474 -8.29 4.38 3.77
CA ILE A 474 -7.46 5.56 4.03
C ILE A 474 -7.49 5.88 5.52
N GLU A 475 -6.34 5.83 6.19
CA GLU A 475 -6.22 6.24 7.60
C GLU A 475 -6.08 7.77 7.71
N PRO A 476 -6.30 8.40 8.89
CA PRO A 476 -6.31 9.86 9.00
C PRO A 476 -5.02 10.54 8.49
N LYS A 477 -3.84 9.99 8.83
CA LYS A 477 -2.56 10.53 8.35
C LYS A 477 -2.34 10.34 6.85
N GLU A 478 -2.98 9.35 6.24
CA GLU A 478 -2.95 9.18 4.78
C GLU A 478 -3.96 10.12 4.11
N ALA A 479 -5.10 10.35 4.74
CA ALA A 479 -6.11 11.31 4.31
C ALA A 479 -5.57 12.74 4.35
N ASP A 480 -4.78 13.09 5.36
CA ASP A 480 -4.10 14.39 5.45
C ASP A 480 -3.24 14.67 4.21
N LEU A 481 -2.66 13.63 3.59
CA LEU A 481 -1.81 13.72 2.40
C LEU A 481 -2.60 13.63 1.09
N LEU A 482 -3.92 13.40 1.11
CA LEU A 482 -4.72 13.23 -0.10
C LEU A 482 -4.74 14.52 -0.92
N PRO A 483 -4.24 14.53 -2.17
CA PRO A 483 -4.35 15.66 -3.07
C PRO A 483 -5.80 15.99 -3.41
N VAL A 484 -6.23 17.18 -3.01
CA VAL A 484 -7.52 17.79 -3.32
C VAL A 484 -7.32 19.15 -3.98
N PRO A 485 -8.30 19.66 -4.75
CA PRO A 485 -8.17 20.99 -5.34
C PRO A 485 -7.91 22.06 -4.27
N SER A 486 -7.02 23.01 -4.58
CA SER A 486 -6.70 24.11 -3.68
C SER A 486 -7.91 25.01 -3.43
N SER A 487 -7.87 25.78 -2.32
CA SER A 487 -8.95 26.72 -2.01
C SER A 487 -9.13 27.78 -3.09
N GLU A 488 -8.04 28.26 -3.67
CA GLU A 488 -8.06 29.23 -4.76
C GLU A 488 -8.76 28.66 -6.00
N LEU A 489 -8.40 27.45 -6.42
CA LEU A 489 -9.01 26.78 -7.57
C LEU A 489 -10.51 26.58 -7.35
N LEU A 490 -10.93 26.06 -6.20
CA LEU A 490 -12.36 25.86 -5.92
C LEU A 490 -13.15 27.17 -5.86
N LEU A 491 -12.58 28.23 -5.27
CA LEU A 491 -13.22 29.53 -5.18
C LEU A 491 -13.40 30.17 -6.57
N SER A 492 -12.39 30.06 -7.45
CA SER A 492 -12.49 30.54 -8.84
C SER A 492 -13.55 29.81 -9.67
N ALA A 493 -13.88 28.57 -9.30
CA ALA A 493 -14.85 27.72 -9.96
C ALA A 493 -16.23 27.66 -9.26
N ARG A 494 -16.41 28.38 -8.14
CA ARG A 494 -17.57 28.26 -7.23
C ARG A 494 -18.91 28.24 -7.95
N SER A 495 -19.16 29.22 -8.83
CA SER A 495 -20.44 29.36 -9.52
C SER A 495 -20.74 28.18 -10.46
N GLU A 496 -19.73 27.65 -11.14
CA GLU A 496 -19.89 26.50 -12.04
C GLU A 496 -20.09 25.20 -11.26
N LEU A 497 -19.29 24.96 -10.22
CA LEU A 497 -19.43 23.80 -9.34
C LEU A 497 -20.81 23.75 -8.67
N MET A 498 -21.30 24.90 -8.20
CA MET A 498 -22.63 24.98 -7.58
C MET A 498 -23.76 24.72 -8.58
N ARG A 499 -23.61 25.16 -9.84
CA ARG A 499 -24.55 24.81 -10.92
C ARG A 499 -24.49 23.32 -11.29
N ALA A 500 -23.32 22.69 -11.24
CA ALA A 500 -23.15 21.27 -11.51
C ALA A 500 -23.70 20.37 -10.39
N LYS A 501 -23.77 20.87 -9.15
CA LYS A 501 -24.17 20.12 -7.95
C LYS A 501 -25.44 19.24 -8.10
N PRO A 502 -26.54 19.68 -8.72
CA PRO A 502 -27.73 18.83 -8.91
C PRO A 502 -27.46 17.62 -9.82
N HIS A 503 -26.67 17.81 -10.89
CA HIS A 503 -26.29 16.74 -11.81
C HIS A 503 -25.37 15.73 -11.13
N LEU A 504 -24.38 16.21 -10.37
CA LEU A 504 -23.50 15.38 -9.55
C LEU A 504 -24.29 14.55 -8.53
N SER A 505 -25.23 15.18 -7.84
CA SER A 505 -26.08 14.50 -6.86
C SER A 505 -26.91 13.39 -7.49
N ARG A 506 -27.38 13.58 -8.74
CA ARG A 506 -28.11 12.56 -9.50
C ARG A 506 -27.19 11.41 -9.95
N ALA A 507 -25.98 11.70 -10.41
CA ALA A 507 -25.00 10.67 -10.80
C ALA A 507 -24.63 9.79 -9.60
N LEU A 508 -24.29 10.41 -8.46
CA LEU A 508 -23.98 9.71 -7.21
C LEU A 508 -25.14 8.86 -6.69
N ALA A 509 -26.38 9.35 -6.78
CA ALA A 509 -27.57 8.59 -6.37
C ALA A 509 -27.75 7.30 -7.17
N ASN A 510 -27.25 7.24 -8.40
CA ASN A 510 -27.28 6.07 -9.28
C ASN A 510 -25.97 5.25 -9.23
N GLY A 511 -25.06 5.54 -8.31
CA GLY A 511 -23.76 4.85 -8.21
C GLY A 511 -22.77 5.17 -9.34
N ARG A 512 -23.06 6.18 -10.18
CA ARG A 512 -22.21 6.59 -11.32
C ARG A 512 -21.18 7.62 -10.90
N VAL A 513 -20.16 7.13 -10.20
CA VAL A 513 -19.14 7.96 -9.56
C VAL A 513 -18.17 8.54 -10.57
N THR A 514 -17.78 7.75 -11.56
CA THR A 514 -16.94 8.18 -12.67
C THR A 514 -17.63 9.33 -13.41
N ASP A 515 -18.89 9.20 -13.79
CA ASP A 515 -19.67 10.27 -14.44
C ASP A 515 -19.71 11.55 -13.58
N ALA A 516 -19.83 11.41 -12.25
CA ALA A 516 -19.75 12.55 -11.35
C ALA A 516 -18.37 13.20 -11.39
N ALA A 517 -17.30 12.41 -11.42
CA ALA A 517 -15.94 12.91 -11.55
C ALA A 517 -15.70 13.62 -12.89
N GLU A 518 -16.22 13.08 -13.99
CA GLU A 518 -16.07 13.68 -15.32
C GLU A 518 -16.71 15.08 -15.41
N ILE A 519 -17.85 15.27 -14.75
CA ILE A 519 -18.51 16.58 -14.67
C ILE A 519 -17.61 17.61 -13.96
N VAL A 520 -16.91 17.21 -12.89
CA VAL A 520 -16.02 18.11 -12.16
C VAL A 520 -14.69 18.29 -12.90
N ASP A 521 -14.18 17.26 -13.56
CA ASP A 521 -13.01 17.36 -14.45
C ASP A 521 -13.22 18.42 -15.52
N GLU A 522 -14.39 18.43 -16.15
CA GLU A 522 -14.74 19.43 -17.17
C GLU A 522 -14.67 20.86 -16.60
N VAL A 523 -15.14 21.07 -15.37
CA VAL A 523 -15.11 22.39 -14.72
C VAL A 523 -13.69 22.75 -14.27
N LEU A 524 -13.02 21.87 -13.55
CA LEU A 524 -11.74 22.15 -12.90
C LEU A 524 -10.56 21.90 -13.84
N LEU A 525 -10.41 20.67 -14.34
CA LEU A 525 -9.24 20.27 -15.11
C LEU A 525 -9.25 20.88 -16.52
N VAL A 526 -10.39 20.83 -17.22
CA VAL A 526 -10.48 21.31 -18.60
C VAL A 526 -10.65 22.82 -18.66
N ARG A 527 -11.74 23.38 -18.12
CA ARG A 527 -12.05 24.81 -18.30
C ARG A 527 -11.21 25.76 -17.46
N ARG A 528 -10.89 25.39 -16.22
CA ARG A 528 -10.11 26.25 -15.32
C ARG A 528 -8.62 26.08 -15.49
N LEU A 529 -8.14 24.84 -15.55
CA LEU A 529 -6.71 24.55 -15.64
C LEU A 529 -6.21 24.33 -17.07
N GLY A 530 -7.09 24.24 -18.07
CA GLY A 530 -6.70 24.13 -19.47
C GLY A 530 -6.04 22.80 -19.83
N LEU A 531 -6.29 21.73 -19.08
CA LEU A 531 -5.72 20.41 -19.41
C LEU A 531 -6.25 19.91 -20.75
N LYS A 532 -5.36 19.32 -21.53
CA LYS A 532 -5.71 18.65 -22.79
C LYS A 532 -6.52 17.40 -22.48
N ALA A 533 -7.36 16.99 -23.43
CA ALA A 533 -8.14 15.76 -23.32
C ALA A 533 -7.25 14.52 -23.05
N THR A 534 -6.04 14.49 -23.62
CA THR A 534 -5.06 13.42 -23.40
C THR A 534 -4.54 13.36 -21.96
N GLU A 535 -4.32 14.51 -21.32
CA GLU A 535 -3.87 14.57 -19.92
C GLU A 535 -4.99 14.10 -18.97
N VAL A 536 -6.22 14.53 -19.21
CA VAL A 536 -7.39 14.08 -18.44
C VAL A 536 -7.63 12.58 -18.63
N ALA A 537 -7.50 12.08 -19.86
CA ALA A 537 -7.60 10.65 -20.16
C ALA A 537 -6.53 9.84 -19.41
N ALA A 538 -5.27 10.31 -19.40
CA ALA A 538 -4.19 9.65 -18.68
C ALA A 538 -4.48 9.51 -17.17
N LEU A 539 -5.04 10.55 -16.52
CA LEU A 539 -5.45 10.47 -15.12
C LEU A 539 -6.56 9.43 -14.89
N ARG A 540 -7.56 9.40 -15.77
CA ARG A 540 -8.70 8.46 -15.70
C ARG A 540 -8.26 7.02 -15.90
N GLU A 541 -7.43 6.77 -16.92
CA GLU A 541 -6.88 5.45 -17.23
C GLU A 541 -6.00 4.94 -16.09
N ALA A 542 -5.12 5.78 -15.55
CA ALA A 542 -4.30 5.41 -14.41
C ALA A 542 -5.14 5.07 -13.16
N HIS A 543 -6.23 5.82 -12.91
CA HIS A 543 -7.14 5.51 -11.81
C HIS A 543 -7.84 4.17 -12.04
N ALA A 544 -8.33 3.92 -13.25
CA ALA A 544 -8.97 2.67 -13.61
C ALA A 544 -8.01 1.47 -13.47
N GLU A 545 -6.75 1.63 -13.87
CA GLU A 545 -5.73 0.58 -13.75
C GLU A 545 -5.41 0.26 -12.28
N LEU A 546 -5.15 1.27 -11.45
CA LEU A 546 -4.87 1.06 -10.02
C LEU A 546 -6.09 0.48 -9.29
N ASN A 547 -7.30 0.94 -9.62
CA ASN A 547 -8.54 0.40 -9.10
C ASN A 547 -8.70 -1.09 -9.46
N ALA A 548 -8.49 -1.44 -10.73
CA ALA A 548 -8.57 -2.81 -11.21
C ALA A 548 -7.52 -3.71 -10.54
N ARG A 549 -6.27 -3.26 -10.40
CA ARG A 549 -5.22 -3.95 -9.65
C ARG A 549 -5.64 -4.22 -8.21
N ARG A 550 -6.19 -3.21 -7.52
CA ARG A 550 -6.68 -3.35 -6.14
C ARG A 550 -7.84 -4.35 -6.04
N VAL A 551 -8.81 -4.29 -6.94
CA VAL A 551 -9.96 -5.20 -6.96
C VAL A 551 -9.52 -6.64 -7.25
N ALA A 552 -8.60 -6.84 -8.19
CA ALA A 552 -8.06 -8.15 -8.54
C ALA A 552 -7.34 -8.82 -7.36
N ARG A 553 -6.59 -8.05 -6.56
CA ARG A 553 -5.96 -8.54 -5.31
C ARG A 553 -6.97 -8.95 -4.25
N GLY A 554 -8.21 -8.47 -4.35
CA GLY A 554 -9.30 -8.78 -3.44
C GLY A 554 -10.04 -10.09 -3.71
N ALA A 555 -9.92 -10.64 -4.92
CA ALA A 555 -10.59 -11.87 -5.32
C ALA A 555 -9.89 -13.08 -4.70
N ASP A 556 -10.55 -13.78 -3.77
CA ASP A 556 -10.07 -15.06 -3.25
C ASP A 556 -10.08 -16.10 -4.37
N PRO A 557 -8.94 -16.75 -4.71
CA PRO A 557 -8.89 -17.81 -5.72
C PRO A 557 -9.82 -18.99 -5.42
N ARG A 558 -10.33 -19.12 -4.18
CA ARG A 558 -11.30 -20.16 -3.80
C ARG A 558 -12.74 -19.91 -4.27
N ARG A 559 -13.05 -18.73 -4.83
CA ARG A 559 -14.40 -18.40 -5.35
C ARG A 559 -14.54 -18.56 -6.86
N VAL A 560 -13.47 -18.94 -7.57
CA VAL A 560 -13.50 -19.29 -9.00
C VAL A 560 -13.09 -20.76 -9.14
N ARG A 561 -13.95 -21.65 -8.65
CA ARG A 561 -14.01 -23.05 -9.03
C ARG A 561 -15.46 -23.48 -9.10
#